data_AF-A0A820WKS2-F1
#
_entry.id   AF-A0A820WKS2-F1
#
_cell.length_a   1.000
_cell.length_b   1.000
_cell.length_c   1.000
_cell.angle_alpha   90.00
_cell.angle_beta   90.00
_cell.angle_gamma   90.00
#
_symmetry.space_group_name_H-M   'P 1'
#
loop_
_entity.id
_entity.type
_entity.pdbx_description
1 polymer ?
#
loop_
_entity_poly.entity_id
_entity_poly.type
_entity_poly.pdbx_seq_one_letter_code
_entity_poly.pdbx_strand_id
1 'polypeptide(L)'
;RYKFLPPFYQAERPVTNLAFAEGIKPHNDVILYATTESTVLSFRLIQTTSSSISTAAAVAASVSSSITSTLRDRRPFHLTQHHQPQQAQFNIAILETQIGCKPGCAVLAQSEFDGEQQFVIANSTGVFSYVGDDKRLGLGIDGEKLSVHWWFNYLITVTKENQKTSLVTSTTTDTTKPQSNILSQLTAHQTTTELQTLAVYDTNPQLTAYSVGIPRIQCVVNEWGYIHILTGDGELHRLIEKDLHSRLHLLFRKNCYQLALQLAKKNRTSKQGMAEIFKQFGDHLYVKNEYETATDQYCKTIGFLEPSYVIKKFLDSQHIDHLTRYLEELHREKLANTDHTTLLLNCYTKHPDRINRLAKFIGLNETSPSTSDVELSFDVDIAIDVCRQANYFDEALALSAKYRRHDKYIKIQIENKKDYDKALTYIQTLKFDDALQAFRNYGKSLIKEQPILTTKLLKQLNPTPQQIEQEQLPESLINLFMNNPDELLDYLEYAVKQYPKDHLATTVYDTILELLLQKYNKTNDKKENDRISNQILTLLKDSKVN
;
A
#
# COMPACT_ATOMS: atom_id res chain seq x y z
N ARG A 1 3.84 10.30 27.38
CA ARG A 1 2.44 10.21 26.91
C ARG A 1 2.17 8.77 26.49
N TYR A 2 1.84 7.90 27.45
CA TYR A 2 1.57 6.49 27.17
C TYR A 2 0.14 6.33 26.64
N LYS A 3 -0.03 5.70 25.48
CA LYS A 3 -1.35 5.28 25.00
C LYS A 3 -1.69 3.96 25.69
N PHE A 4 -2.65 3.98 26.60
CA PHE A 4 -3.19 2.76 27.21
C PHE A 4 -3.79 1.88 26.11
N LEU A 5 -3.22 0.69 25.94
CA LEU A 5 -3.65 -0.28 24.95
C LEU A 5 -4.54 -1.34 25.60
N PRO A 6 -5.41 -1.95 24.80
CA PRO A 6 -6.30 -3.00 25.28
C PRO A 6 -5.49 -4.27 25.61
N PRO A 7 -5.89 -5.05 26.63
CA PRO A 7 -5.07 -6.11 27.19
C PRO A 7 -4.84 -7.25 26.18
N PHE A 8 -3.57 -7.51 25.86
CA PHE A 8 -3.09 -8.65 25.07
C PHE A 8 -3.10 -9.96 25.87
N TYR A 9 -3.26 -9.87 27.18
CA TYR A 9 -3.43 -11.03 28.06
C TYR A 9 -4.86 -11.13 28.57
N GLN A 10 -5.31 -12.37 28.76
CA GLN A 10 -6.53 -12.69 29.51
C GLN A 10 -6.13 -13.47 30.76
N ALA A 11 -6.65 -13.05 31.91
CA ALA A 11 -6.49 -13.79 33.16
C ALA A 11 -7.56 -14.87 33.23
N GLU A 12 -7.14 -16.14 33.31
CA GLU A 12 -8.03 -17.26 33.62
C GLU A 12 -7.75 -17.77 35.03
N ARG A 13 -8.81 -18.15 35.74
CA ARG A 13 -8.68 -18.98 36.94
C ARG A 13 -8.35 -20.41 36.48
N PRO A 14 -7.25 -21.02 36.93
CA PRO A 14 -6.94 -22.40 36.59
C PRO A 14 -8.02 -23.33 37.16
N VAL A 15 -8.41 -24.35 36.40
CA VAL A 15 -9.19 -25.48 36.91
C VAL A 15 -8.28 -26.22 37.90
N THR A 16 -8.69 -26.25 39.16
CA THR A 16 -7.92 -26.78 40.28
C THR A 16 -7.70 -28.29 40.17
N ASN A 17 -6.53 -28.70 39.69
CA ASN A 17 -5.90 -30.00 40.00
C ASN A 17 -4.58 -29.80 40.76
N LEU A 18 -4.50 -28.75 41.59
CA LEU A 18 -3.49 -28.64 42.63
C LEU A 18 -3.98 -29.49 43.81
N ALA A 19 -3.52 -30.73 43.89
CA ALA A 19 -3.82 -31.61 45.02
C ALA A 19 -3.14 -31.05 46.27
N PHE A 20 -3.94 -30.54 47.21
CA PHE A 20 -3.49 -30.23 48.56
C PHE A 20 -3.26 -31.55 49.31
N ALA A 21 -2.00 -31.95 49.50
CA ALA A 21 -1.63 -32.99 50.44
C ALA A 21 -1.92 -32.50 51.87
N GLU A 22 -2.87 -33.15 52.54
CA GLU A 22 -3.12 -33.02 53.98
C GLU A 22 -1.85 -33.33 54.77
N GLY A 23 -1.38 -32.40 55.59
CA GLY A 23 -0.32 -32.70 56.55
C GLY A 23 0.39 -31.53 57.22
N ILE A 24 0.31 -30.30 56.72
CA ILE A 24 1.04 -29.16 57.30
C ILE A 24 0.05 -28.12 57.82
N LYS A 25 -0.04 -27.98 59.15
CA LYS A 25 -0.82 -26.93 59.81
C LYS A 25 -0.28 -25.55 59.41
N PRO A 26 -1.14 -24.57 59.12
CA PRO A 26 -0.73 -23.28 58.58
C PRO A 26 -0.16 -22.38 59.70
N HIS A 27 1.07 -21.94 59.53
CA HIS A 27 1.55 -20.70 60.14
C HIS A 27 2.08 -19.83 58.99
N ASN A 28 1.25 -18.87 58.55
CA ASN A 28 1.52 -17.71 57.67
C ASN A 28 2.42 -17.81 56.42
N ASP A 29 2.94 -18.98 56.08
CA ASP A 29 3.82 -19.18 54.93
C ASP A 29 3.11 -20.06 53.90
N VAL A 30 2.78 -19.48 52.73
CA VAL A 30 2.21 -20.23 51.61
C VAL A 30 3.34 -20.96 50.89
N ILE A 31 3.39 -22.28 51.01
CA ILE A 31 4.31 -23.15 50.28
C ILE A 31 3.62 -23.62 49.00
N LEU A 32 4.04 -23.10 47.85
CA LEU A 32 3.63 -23.61 46.54
C LEU A 32 4.49 -24.83 46.18
N TYR A 33 3.87 -25.98 45.92
CA TYR A 33 4.52 -27.12 45.27
C TYR A 33 3.66 -27.61 44.12
N ALA A 34 4.30 -28.12 43.07
CA ALA A 34 3.67 -28.92 42.04
C ALA A 34 4.62 -30.04 41.64
N THR A 35 4.12 -31.26 41.65
CA THR A 35 4.84 -32.45 41.20
C THR A 35 4.33 -32.82 39.81
N THR A 36 5.21 -32.84 38.82
CA THR A 36 5.01 -33.64 37.61
C THR A 36 6.05 -34.74 37.65
N GLU A 37 5.59 -36.00 37.63
CA GLU A 37 6.44 -37.18 37.61
C GLU A 37 7.49 -37.08 36.50
N SER A 38 8.74 -36.82 36.89
CA SER A 38 9.95 -37.52 36.45
C SER A 38 11.23 -36.71 36.75
N THR A 39 11.40 -36.22 37.98
CA THR A 39 12.67 -36.17 38.75
C THR A 39 12.55 -35.20 39.93
N VAL A 40 12.85 -35.68 41.14
CA VAL A 40 12.86 -34.92 42.40
C VAL A 40 14.26 -34.34 42.65
N LEU A 41 14.33 -33.26 43.46
CA LEU A 41 15.39 -32.82 44.43
C LEU A 41 15.72 -31.31 44.23
N SER A 42 15.50 -30.37 45.16
CA SER A 42 15.71 -30.37 46.63
C SER A 42 15.00 -29.20 47.35
N PHE A 43 15.01 -29.21 48.70
CA PHE A 43 14.29 -28.31 49.63
C PHE A 43 15.16 -27.20 50.24
N ARG A 44 14.53 -26.12 50.76
CA ARG A 44 15.07 -25.38 51.93
C ARG A 44 14.00 -24.64 52.75
N LEU A 45 13.94 -24.98 54.05
CA LEU A 45 13.27 -24.23 55.12
C LEU A 45 14.31 -23.28 55.73
N ILE A 46 14.01 -21.99 55.88
CA ILE A 46 14.78 -21.10 56.76
C ILE A 46 13.82 -20.59 57.83
N GLN A 47 13.90 -21.19 59.02
CA GLN A 47 13.26 -20.68 60.23
C GLN A 47 13.88 -19.32 60.57
N THR A 48 13.07 -18.27 60.66
CA THR A 48 13.47 -17.01 61.29
C THR A 48 13.40 -17.19 62.80
N THR A 49 14.53 -17.42 63.46
CA THR A 49 14.58 -17.29 64.93
C THR A 49 14.65 -15.82 65.30
N SER A 50 13.58 -15.34 65.92
CA SER A 50 13.51 -14.10 66.65
C SER A 50 14.39 -14.16 67.91
N SER A 51 15.48 -13.39 67.95
CA SER A 51 16.02 -12.88 69.22
C SER A 51 17.00 -11.73 68.99
N SER A 52 16.65 -10.59 69.55
CA SER A 52 17.51 -9.44 69.83
C SER A 52 18.79 -9.82 70.59
N ILE A 53 19.97 -9.41 70.11
CA ILE A 53 21.16 -9.06 70.91
C ILE A 53 22.01 -8.06 70.11
N SER A 54 22.57 -7.12 70.87
CA SER A 54 23.36 -5.96 70.51
C SER A 54 24.81 -6.25 70.09
N THR A 55 25.42 -5.21 69.52
CA THR A 55 26.87 -4.91 69.38
C THR A 55 27.69 -5.61 68.29
N ALA A 56 28.51 -4.75 67.67
CA ALA A 56 29.38 -4.95 66.53
C ALA A 56 30.40 -6.10 66.70
N ALA A 57 30.78 -6.68 65.55
CA ALA A 57 31.84 -7.67 65.33
C ALA A 57 31.43 -9.15 65.44
N ALA A 58 30.74 -9.66 64.42
CA ALA A 58 30.86 -11.04 63.97
C ALA A 58 30.59 -11.10 62.45
N VAL A 59 31.57 -10.67 61.67
CA VAL A 59 31.69 -11.00 60.26
C VAL A 59 32.08 -12.48 60.18
N ALA A 60 31.46 -13.20 59.23
CA ALA A 60 31.74 -14.58 58.82
C ALA A 60 31.08 -15.72 59.61
N ALA A 61 29.77 -15.92 59.43
CA ALA A 61 29.18 -17.27 59.33
C ALA A 61 27.75 -17.22 58.75
N SER A 62 27.54 -18.01 57.70
CA SER A 62 26.27 -18.52 57.18
C SER A 62 25.14 -17.54 56.83
N VAL A 63 25.21 -16.94 55.63
CA VAL A 63 24.01 -16.73 54.80
C VAL A 63 24.33 -17.29 53.43
N SER A 64 24.06 -18.58 53.20
CA SER A 64 24.07 -19.13 51.85
C SER A 64 22.82 -18.61 51.14
N SER A 65 22.94 -17.47 50.47
CA SER A 65 21.95 -16.96 49.52
C SER A 65 21.85 -17.94 48.35
N SER A 66 20.66 -18.50 48.13
CA SER A 66 20.40 -19.39 47.01
C SER A 66 20.29 -18.57 45.72
N ILE A 67 21.20 -18.81 44.77
CA ILE A 67 21.08 -18.34 43.38
C ILE A 67 20.30 -19.41 42.62
N THR A 68 19.08 -19.13 42.22
CA THR A 68 18.35 -19.93 41.22
C THR A 68 18.87 -19.59 39.83
N SER A 69 19.73 -20.44 39.28
CA SER A 69 20.08 -20.47 37.86
C SER A 69 19.25 -21.55 37.17
N THR A 70 18.46 -21.18 36.18
CA THR A 70 17.71 -22.08 35.30
C THR A 70 18.54 -22.50 34.09
N LEU A 71 19.79 -22.93 34.31
CA LEU A 71 20.59 -23.54 33.24
C LEU A 71 20.19 -25.01 33.06
N ARG A 72 19.88 -25.36 31.81
CA ARG A 72 19.25 -26.60 31.33
C ARG A 72 20.09 -27.89 31.43
N ASP A 73 21.20 -27.90 32.17
CA ASP A 73 22.09 -29.06 32.25
C ASP A 73 22.46 -29.37 33.70
N ARG A 74 22.08 -30.55 34.19
CA ARG A 74 22.46 -31.05 35.52
C ARG A 74 23.16 -32.40 35.40
N ARG A 75 24.47 -32.43 35.65
CA ARG A 75 25.15 -33.62 36.17
C ARG A 75 25.42 -33.40 37.66
N PRO A 76 25.21 -34.41 38.54
CA PRO A 76 25.43 -34.26 39.96
C PRO A 76 26.94 -34.20 40.24
N PHE A 77 27.43 -33.04 40.68
CA PHE A 77 28.77 -32.93 41.26
C PHE A 77 28.69 -33.20 42.76
N HIS A 78 29.31 -34.29 43.22
CA HIS A 78 29.60 -34.50 44.64
C HIS A 78 30.77 -33.60 45.03
N LEU A 79 30.51 -32.54 45.81
CA LEU A 79 31.54 -31.77 46.49
C LEU A 79 32.08 -32.59 47.67
N THR A 80 33.15 -33.35 47.45
CA THR A 80 33.95 -33.92 48.53
C THR A 80 34.79 -32.81 49.20
N GLN A 81 34.98 -32.91 50.51
CA GLN A 81 35.56 -31.90 51.42
C GLN A 81 36.99 -31.40 51.10
N HIS A 82 37.56 -31.73 49.94
CA HIS A 82 38.90 -31.30 49.50
C HIS A 82 38.92 -30.13 48.51
N HIS A 83 37.78 -29.52 48.18
CA HIS A 83 37.71 -28.28 47.41
C HIS A 83 37.13 -27.16 48.27
N GLN A 84 37.98 -26.48 49.05
CA GLN A 84 37.65 -25.10 49.43
C GLN A 84 37.54 -24.31 48.12
N PRO A 85 36.39 -23.69 47.79
CA PRO A 85 36.35 -22.78 46.66
C PRO A 85 37.39 -21.69 46.94
N GLN A 86 38.32 -21.47 46.01
CA GLN A 86 39.14 -20.26 46.02
C GLN A 86 38.19 -19.09 46.24
N GLN A 87 38.53 -18.18 47.16
CA GLN A 87 37.76 -16.96 47.36
C GLN A 87 37.62 -16.30 46.00
N ALA A 88 36.40 -16.34 45.45
CA ALA A 88 36.10 -15.66 44.21
C ALA A 88 36.37 -14.17 44.46
N GLN A 89 37.45 -13.65 43.88
CA GLN A 89 37.68 -12.22 43.82
C GLN A 89 36.65 -11.65 42.85
N PHE A 90 35.55 -11.16 43.41
CA PHE A 90 34.56 -10.43 42.65
C PHE A 90 35.10 -9.02 42.42
N ASN A 91 35.43 -8.68 41.18
CA ASN A 91 35.60 -7.29 40.78
C ASN A 91 34.21 -6.65 40.82
N ILE A 92 33.94 -5.89 41.89
CA ILE A 92 32.69 -5.14 42.05
C ILE A 92 32.77 -3.91 41.16
N ALA A 93 32.16 -3.98 39.97
CA ALA A 93 31.93 -2.81 39.14
C ALA A 93 30.71 -2.04 39.68
N ILE A 94 30.90 -0.75 40.00
CA ILE A 94 29.82 0.12 40.44
C ILE A 94 29.23 0.79 39.21
N LEU A 95 28.07 0.31 38.76
CA LEU A 95 27.37 0.85 37.58
C LEU A 95 26.85 2.28 37.82
N GLU A 96 26.17 2.50 38.94
CA GLU A 96 25.67 3.83 39.35
C GLU A 96 25.75 3.97 40.87
N THR A 97 26.24 5.12 41.37
CA THR A 97 26.46 5.37 42.81
C THR A 97 25.26 5.97 43.54
N GLN A 98 24.29 6.52 42.79
CA GLN A 98 23.15 7.27 43.36
C GLN A 98 21.81 6.56 43.17
N ILE A 99 21.79 5.38 42.55
CA ILE A 99 20.58 4.66 42.17
C ILE A 99 20.60 3.27 42.81
N GLY A 100 19.52 2.94 43.51
CA GLY A 100 19.30 1.65 44.15
C GLY A 100 17.85 1.21 44.05
N CYS A 101 17.56 -0.02 44.47
CA CYS A 101 16.21 -0.59 44.43
C CYS A 101 15.84 -1.30 45.73
N LYS A 102 14.55 -1.51 45.93
CA LYS A 102 14.02 -2.32 47.04
C LYS A 102 14.23 -3.82 46.73
N PRO A 103 14.26 -4.69 47.76
CA PRO A 103 14.25 -6.14 47.55
C PRO A 103 13.11 -6.56 46.60
N GLY A 104 13.41 -7.43 45.63
CA GLY A 104 12.46 -7.88 44.61
C GLY A 104 12.32 -6.95 43.39
N CYS A 105 12.96 -5.78 43.39
CA CYS A 105 12.95 -4.84 42.27
C CYS A 105 14.21 -4.90 41.39
N ALA A 106 14.95 -6.02 41.43
CA ALA A 106 16.07 -6.29 40.53
C ALA A 106 15.97 -7.71 39.97
N VAL A 107 16.28 -7.86 38.69
CA VAL A 107 16.25 -9.16 37.99
C VAL A 107 17.38 -9.24 36.99
N LEU A 108 18.05 -10.40 36.93
CA LEU A 108 18.98 -10.72 35.86
C LEU A 108 18.17 -11.39 34.74
N ALA A 109 18.21 -10.82 33.55
CA ALA A 109 17.49 -11.30 32.39
C ALA A 109 18.48 -11.62 31.26
N GLN A 110 18.10 -12.49 30.35
CA GLN A 110 18.82 -12.72 29.11
C GLN A 110 17.95 -12.25 27.96
N SER A 111 18.50 -11.39 27.10
CA SER A 111 17.79 -10.97 25.89
C SER A 111 17.78 -12.12 24.88
N GLU A 112 16.62 -12.53 24.40
CA GLU A 112 16.53 -13.55 23.35
C GLU A 112 16.98 -13.05 21.97
N PHE A 113 17.05 -11.73 21.77
CA PHE A 113 17.45 -11.15 20.49
C PHE A 113 18.97 -11.21 20.29
N ASP A 114 19.74 -10.86 21.32
CA ASP A 114 21.19 -10.71 21.24
C ASP A 114 21.95 -11.77 22.08
N GLY A 115 21.22 -12.55 22.91
CA GLY A 115 21.79 -13.53 23.84
C GLY A 115 22.49 -12.93 25.06
N GLU A 116 22.58 -11.60 25.14
CA GLU A 116 23.29 -10.88 26.19
C GLU A 116 22.53 -10.90 27.51
N GLN A 117 23.29 -11.03 28.60
CA GLN A 117 22.77 -10.89 29.95
C GLN A 117 22.61 -9.41 30.27
N GLN A 118 21.40 -9.04 30.68
CA GLN A 118 21.06 -7.70 31.09
C GLN A 118 20.60 -7.70 32.55
N PHE A 119 21.10 -6.75 33.31
CA PHE A 119 20.68 -6.54 34.69
C PHE A 119 19.64 -5.44 34.72
N VAL A 120 18.44 -5.75 35.21
CA VAL A 120 17.30 -4.82 35.22
C VAL A 120 17.02 -4.40 36.65
N ILE A 121 16.93 -3.10 36.89
CA ILE A 121 16.69 -2.49 38.19
C ILE A 121 15.48 -1.58 38.10
N ALA A 122 14.58 -1.66 39.09
CA ALA A 122 13.41 -0.80 39.19
C ALA A 122 13.44 0.00 40.49
N ASN A 123 13.19 1.30 40.37
CA ASN A 123 13.19 2.23 41.48
C ASN A 123 11.98 3.17 41.39
N SER A 124 11.96 4.21 42.22
CA SER A 124 10.89 5.22 42.20
C SER A 124 10.88 6.09 40.94
N THR A 125 11.98 6.16 40.18
CA THR A 125 12.10 6.99 38.98
C THR A 125 11.82 6.21 37.69
N GLY A 126 11.95 4.88 37.69
CA GLY A 126 11.67 4.04 36.54
C GLY A 126 12.31 2.66 36.60
N VAL A 127 12.40 2.02 35.44
CA VAL A 127 13.08 0.74 35.24
C VAL A 127 14.25 0.94 34.29
N PHE A 128 15.43 0.49 34.71
CA PHE A 128 16.69 0.62 33.99
C PHE A 128 17.26 -0.76 33.65
N SER A 129 17.82 -0.92 32.45
CA SER A 129 18.53 -2.13 32.03
C SER A 129 19.99 -1.81 31.72
N TYR A 130 20.91 -2.66 32.21
CA TYR A 130 22.35 -2.56 32.03
C TYR A 130 22.88 -3.81 31.34
N VAL A 131 23.75 -3.65 30.34
CA VAL A 131 24.49 -4.75 29.71
C VAL A 131 25.98 -4.44 29.84
N GLY A 132 26.69 -5.27 30.60
CA GLY A 132 28.02 -4.90 31.08
C GLY A 132 27.95 -3.62 31.90
N ASP A 133 28.73 -2.61 31.51
CA ASP A 133 28.76 -1.29 32.15
C ASP A 133 27.80 -0.27 31.50
N ASP A 134 27.18 -0.62 30.36
CA ASP A 134 26.38 0.29 29.55
C ASP A 134 24.89 0.25 29.90
N LYS A 135 24.28 1.43 30.00
CA LYS A 135 22.85 1.60 30.23
C LYS A 135 22.08 1.54 28.90
N ARG A 136 21.25 0.51 28.71
CA ARG A 136 20.52 0.25 27.46
C ARG A 136 19.09 0.78 27.44
N LEU A 137 18.36 0.64 28.54
CA LEU A 137 16.93 0.96 28.61
C LEU A 137 16.63 1.82 29.83
N GLY A 138 15.76 2.82 29.66
CA GLY A 138 15.20 3.63 30.74
C GLY A 138 13.71 3.84 30.53
N LEU A 139 12.88 3.03 31.19
CA LEU A 139 11.43 3.13 31.15
C LEU A 139 10.93 3.95 32.35
N GLY A 140 10.35 5.13 32.08
CA GLY A 140 9.68 5.94 33.09
C GLY A 140 8.36 5.30 33.52
N ILE A 141 8.40 4.47 34.56
CA ILE A 141 7.20 3.90 35.17
C ILE A 141 7.02 4.59 36.51
N ASP A 142 5.89 5.26 36.71
CA ASP A 142 5.57 5.97 37.94
C ASP A 142 5.06 5.01 39.03
N GLY A 143 5.04 5.48 40.27
CA GLY A 143 4.56 4.71 41.43
C GLY A 143 5.65 3.91 42.15
N GLU A 144 5.34 3.46 43.35
CA GLU A 144 6.27 2.73 44.19
C GLU A 144 6.42 1.29 43.68
N LYS A 145 7.61 0.88 43.25
CA LYS A 145 7.87 -0.48 42.74
C LYS A 145 7.99 -1.45 43.91
N LEU A 146 7.22 -2.53 43.84
CA LEU A 146 7.21 -3.61 44.82
C LEU A 146 8.01 -4.82 44.32
N SER A 147 7.82 -5.20 43.05
CA SER A 147 8.63 -6.23 42.42
C SER A 147 8.76 -6.03 40.92
N VAL A 148 9.82 -6.60 40.34
CA VAL A 148 10.04 -6.68 38.89
C VAL A 148 10.44 -8.08 38.50
N HIS A 149 9.82 -8.56 37.43
CA HIS A 149 10.05 -9.87 36.85
C HIS A 149 10.30 -9.73 35.35
N TRP A 150 11.08 -10.64 34.81
CA TRP A 150 11.37 -10.71 33.39
C TRP A 150 10.96 -12.08 32.85
N TRP A 151 10.21 -12.07 31.76
CA TRP A 151 9.78 -13.29 31.08
C TRP A 151 9.86 -13.12 29.57
N PHE A 152 10.77 -13.83 28.90
CA PHE A 152 11.04 -13.68 27.47
C PHE A 152 11.30 -12.21 27.07
N ASN A 153 10.39 -11.58 26.32
CA ASN A 153 10.44 -10.17 25.93
C ASN A 153 9.59 -9.25 26.82
N TYR A 154 8.98 -9.80 27.87
CA TYR A 154 8.05 -9.10 28.74
C TYR A 154 8.71 -8.65 30.04
N LEU A 155 8.66 -7.35 30.29
CA LEU A 155 8.95 -6.77 31.58
C LEU A 155 7.66 -6.70 32.40
N ILE A 156 7.66 -7.29 33.59
CA ILE A 156 6.50 -7.32 34.47
C ILE A 156 6.83 -6.51 35.71
N THR A 157 5.99 -5.54 36.04
CA THR A 157 6.17 -4.71 37.23
C THR A 157 4.95 -4.76 38.12
N VAL A 158 5.17 -4.87 39.42
CA VAL A 158 4.13 -4.65 40.43
C VAL A 158 4.39 -3.31 41.09
N THR A 159 3.42 -2.40 40.98
CA THR A 159 3.52 -1.06 41.53
C THR A 159 2.42 -0.81 42.56
N LYS A 160 2.73 -0.06 43.60
CA LYS A 160 1.76 0.48 44.53
C LYS A 160 1.43 1.91 44.08
N GLU A 161 0.16 2.16 43.78
CA GLU A 161 -0.31 3.50 43.45
C GLU A 161 -0.44 4.33 44.74
N ASN A 162 0.42 5.34 44.88
CA ASN A 162 0.30 6.35 45.93
C ASN A 162 -0.35 7.61 45.34
N GLN A 163 -1.64 7.59 44.98
CA GLN A 163 -2.51 8.78 44.97
C GLN A 163 -3.99 8.50 44.66
N LYS A 164 -4.86 9.15 45.44
CA LYS A 164 -6.32 9.28 45.26
C LYS A 164 -6.66 9.71 43.83
N THR A 165 -7.12 8.78 43.00
CA THR A 165 -7.67 9.12 41.69
C THR A 165 -9.16 8.80 41.69
N SER A 166 -9.97 9.84 41.49
CA SER A 166 -11.40 9.71 41.18
C SER A 166 -11.56 8.77 39.99
N LEU A 167 -12.29 7.68 40.20
CA LEU A 167 -12.79 6.81 39.14
C LEU A 167 -13.60 7.64 38.15
N VAL A 168 -13.02 7.97 37.00
CA VAL A 168 -13.80 8.33 35.81
C VAL A 168 -14.23 7.02 35.17
N THR A 169 -15.35 6.48 35.65
CA THR A 169 -16.12 5.48 34.92
C THR A 169 -16.62 6.12 33.63
N SER A 170 -16.10 5.68 32.49
CA SER A 170 -16.68 6.01 31.19
C SER A 170 -18.00 5.22 31.03
N THR A 171 -19.09 5.78 31.53
CA THR A 171 -20.45 5.39 31.11
C THR A 171 -20.85 6.21 29.90
N THR A 172 -21.06 5.51 28.79
CA THR A 172 -21.79 5.99 27.63
C THR A 172 -23.25 6.27 28.01
N THR A 173 -23.68 7.52 27.79
CA THR A 173 -25.04 8.05 27.48
C THR A 173 -26.28 7.34 28.05
N ASP A 174 -27.05 8.06 28.88
CA ASP A 174 -28.41 8.46 28.51
C ASP A 174 -29.05 9.48 29.47
N THR A 175 -29.97 10.25 28.90
CA THR A 175 -30.65 11.44 29.41
C THR A 175 -31.56 11.22 30.63
N THR A 176 -31.49 12.09 31.65
CA THR A 176 -32.59 12.89 32.26
C THR A 176 -32.31 13.26 33.75
N LYS A 177 -32.26 14.60 34.01
CA LYS A 177 -32.46 15.38 35.27
C LYS A 177 -31.75 14.97 36.60
N PRO A 178 -31.17 15.93 37.35
CA PRO A 178 -30.50 15.65 38.62
C PRO A 178 -31.47 15.75 39.82
N GLN A 179 -31.45 14.75 40.70
CA GLN A 179 -31.83 14.95 42.10
C GLN A 179 -30.72 14.48 43.01
N SER A 180 -30.31 15.42 43.85
CA SER A 180 -29.34 15.33 44.93
C SER A 180 -29.69 14.23 45.93
N ASN A 181 -28.77 13.29 46.16
CA ASN A 181 -28.77 12.48 47.38
C ASN A 181 -27.52 12.81 48.20
N ILE A 182 -27.74 13.68 49.19
CA ILE A 182 -26.80 14.11 50.24
C ILE A 182 -26.54 12.97 51.27
N LEU A 183 -27.14 11.79 51.08
CA LEU A 183 -27.11 10.70 52.05
C LEU A 183 -25.92 9.72 51.92
N SER A 184 -25.15 9.79 50.83
CA SER A 184 -23.95 8.93 50.63
C SER A 184 -22.67 9.52 51.22
N GLN A 185 -22.73 10.67 51.89
CA GLN A 185 -21.58 11.35 52.48
C GLN A 185 -21.37 11.09 53.99
N LEU A 186 -22.24 10.33 54.66
CA LEU A 186 -22.19 10.18 56.12
C LEU A 186 -21.88 8.77 56.64
N THR A 187 -21.59 7.78 55.77
CA THR A 187 -21.17 6.42 56.18
C THR A 187 -20.02 5.88 55.32
N ALA A 188 -18.99 6.70 55.11
CA ALA A 188 -17.73 6.23 54.54
C ALA A 188 -16.68 6.07 55.65
N HIS A 189 -16.73 4.93 56.37
CA HIS A 189 -15.48 4.40 56.91
C HIS A 189 -14.60 4.08 55.70
N GLN A 190 -13.58 4.92 55.48
CA GLN A 190 -12.60 4.78 54.42
C GLN A 190 -11.76 3.52 54.64
N THR A 191 -12.24 2.35 54.23
CA THR A 191 -11.35 1.25 53.84
C THR A 191 -10.89 1.53 52.42
N THR A 192 -9.95 2.47 52.27
CA THR A 192 -9.21 2.63 51.01
C THR A 192 -8.31 1.40 50.88
N THR A 193 -8.80 0.32 50.31
CA THR A 193 -7.95 -0.82 49.93
C THR A 193 -6.94 -0.33 48.91
N GLU A 194 -5.68 -0.18 49.33
CA GLU A 194 -4.56 0.17 48.46
C GLU A 194 -4.44 -0.89 47.37
N LEU A 195 -4.79 -0.55 46.12
CA LEU A 195 -4.62 -1.46 44.98
C LEU A 195 -3.15 -1.48 44.56
N GLN A 196 -2.66 -2.66 44.19
CA GLN A 196 -1.39 -2.89 43.54
C GLN A 196 -1.63 -3.10 42.04
N THR A 197 -0.94 -2.35 41.19
CA THR A 197 -1.07 -2.43 39.75
C THR A 197 -0.03 -3.40 39.21
N LEU A 198 -0.48 -4.49 38.59
CA LEU A 198 0.36 -5.38 37.80
C LEU A 198 0.34 -4.90 36.35
N ALA A 199 1.50 -4.57 35.81
CA ALA A 199 1.66 -4.20 34.42
C ALA A 199 2.67 -5.10 33.70
N VAL A 200 2.30 -5.56 32.51
CA VAL A 200 3.16 -6.32 31.59
C VAL A 200 3.48 -5.42 30.41
N TYR A 201 4.77 -5.21 30.17
CA TYR A 201 5.30 -4.38 29.08
C TYR A 201 6.02 -5.28 28.08
N ASP A 202 5.63 -5.19 26.81
CA ASP A 202 6.46 -5.69 25.72
C ASP A 202 7.64 -4.71 25.57
N THR A 203 8.87 -5.22 25.61
CA THR A 203 10.07 -4.40 25.50
C THR A 203 10.43 -4.08 24.05
N ASN A 204 9.81 -4.78 23.09
CA ASN A 204 10.04 -4.59 21.67
C ASN A 204 8.77 -4.89 20.85
N PRO A 205 7.86 -3.93 20.64
CA PRO A 205 7.99 -2.48 20.89
C PRO A 205 7.60 -2.11 22.32
N GLN A 206 8.20 -1.06 22.90
CA GLN A 206 7.94 -0.55 24.26
C GLN A 206 6.45 -0.18 24.48
N LEU A 207 5.63 -1.18 24.80
CA LEU A 207 4.18 -1.09 24.85
C LEU A 207 3.66 -1.78 26.10
N THR A 208 2.69 -1.17 26.76
CA THR A 208 1.96 -1.84 27.84
C THR A 208 1.02 -2.87 27.23
N ALA A 209 1.38 -4.15 27.36
CA ALA A 209 0.62 -5.29 26.86
C ALA A 209 -0.56 -5.64 27.77
N TYR A 210 -0.44 -5.43 29.08
CA TYR A 210 -1.48 -5.69 30.07
C TYR A 210 -1.30 -4.80 31.29
N SER A 211 -2.40 -4.34 31.90
CA SER A 211 -2.38 -3.63 33.18
C SER A 211 -3.68 -3.91 33.94
N VAL A 212 -3.56 -4.29 35.22
CA VAL A 212 -4.70 -4.58 36.10
C VAL A 212 -4.40 -4.14 37.52
N GLY A 213 -5.38 -3.52 38.18
CA GLY A 213 -5.32 -3.24 39.62
C GLY A 213 -5.83 -4.43 40.42
N ILE A 214 -5.03 -4.93 41.35
CA ILE A 214 -5.31 -6.07 42.21
C ILE A 214 -5.12 -5.64 43.68
N PRO A 215 -6.05 -5.93 44.61
CA PRO A 215 -5.93 -5.49 46.01
C PRO A 215 -4.63 -5.87 46.72
N ARG A 216 -4.13 -7.07 46.48
CA ARG A 216 -2.84 -7.51 47.00
C ARG A 216 -2.29 -8.62 46.13
N ILE A 217 -1.05 -8.47 45.70
CA ILE A 217 -0.27 -9.48 44.98
C ILE A 217 0.77 -10.00 45.97
N GLN A 218 0.71 -11.29 46.28
CA GLN A 218 1.68 -11.95 47.15
C GLN A 218 2.95 -12.31 46.38
N CYS A 219 2.80 -12.88 45.18
CA CYS A 219 3.93 -13.18 44.31
C CYS A 219 3.51 -13.25 42.83
N VAL A 220 4.49 -13.04 41.96
CA VAL A 220 4.40 -13.29 40.51
C VAL A 220 5.45 -14.33 40.16
N VAL A 221 5.05 -15.39 39.47
CA VAL A 221 5.89 -16.55 39.17
C VAL A 221 5.82 -16.87 37.68
N ASN A 222 6.99 -17.04 37.05
CA ASN A 222 7.13 -17.34 35.63
C ASN A 222 7.52 -18.82 35.49
N GLU A 223 6.53 -19.72 35.48
CA GLU A 223 6.75 -21.17 35.45
C GLU A 223 5.84 -21.85 34.44
N TRP A 224 6.29 -22.98 33.92
CA TRP A 224 5.56 -23.82 32.95
C TRP A 224 5.12 -23.11 31.67
N GLY A 225 5.87 -22.08 31.25
CA GLY A 225 5.53 -21.32 30.05
C GLY A 225 4.58 -20.15 30.28
N TYR A 226 4.08 -19.92 31.51
CA TYR A 226 3.06 -18.91 31.79
C TYR A 226 3.44 -18.00 32.95
N ILE A 227 2.83 -16.81 32.97
CA ILE A 227 2.91 -15.87 34.08
C ILE A 227 1.75 -16.18 35.03
N HIS A 228 2.08 -16.53 36.27
CA HIS A 228 1.14 -16.82 37.34
C HIS A 228 1.18 -15.70 38.39
N ILE A 229 0.01 -15.34 38.91
CA ILE A 229 -0.15 -14.27 39.90
C ILE A 229 -0.89 -14.86 41.10
N LEU A 230 -0.25 -14.87 42.26
CA LEU A 230 -0.89 -15.26 43.52
C LEU A 230 -1.39 -14.00 44.23
N THR A 231 -2.69 -13.92 44.46
CA THR A 231 -3.34 -12.78 45.09
C THR A 231 -3.49 -12.97 46.61
N GLY A 232 -3.75 -11.87 47.32
CA GLY A 232 -3.82 -11.85 48.78
C GLY A 232 -4.96 -12.70 49.37
N ASP A 233 -5.98 -12.97 48.59
CA ASP A 233 -7.12 -13.86 48.87
C ASP A 233 -6.81 -15.35 48.61
N GLY A 234 -5.61 -15.68 48.15
CA GLY A 234 -5.19 -17.06 47.85
C GLY A 234 -5.65 -17.56 46.48
N GLU A 235 -6.19 -16.70 45.61
CA GLU A 235 -6.44 -17.07 44.22
C GLU A 235 -5.14 -17.07 43.40
N LEU A 236 -5.01 -18.07 42.52
CA LEU A 236 -3.93 -18.13 41.55
C LEU A 236 -4.51 -17.79 40.17
N HIS A 237 -4.01 -16.74 39.52
CA HIS A 237 -4.41 -16.39 38.16
C HIS A 237 -3.31 -16.73 37.17
N ARG A 238 -3.68 -17.24 36.00
CA ARG A 238 -2.76 -17.47 34.88
C ARG A 238 -3.03 -16.45 33.78
N LEU A 239 -1.98 -15.75 33.33
CA LEU A 239 -2.06 -14.88 32.16
C LEU A 239 -1.82 -15.69 30.88
N ILE A 240 -2.77 -15.61 29.96
CA ILE A 240 -2.70 -16.26 28.65
C ILE A 240 -2.59 -15.18 27.58
N GLU A 241 -1.57 -15.28 26.73
CA GLU A 241 -1.40 -14.37 25.61
C GLU A 241 -2.46 -14.67 24.54
N LYS A 242 -3.10 -13.61 24.04
CA LYS A 242 -4.05 -13.72 22.93
C LYS A 242 -3.32 -13.98 21.62
N ASP A 243 -3.96 -14.75 20.75
CA ASP A 243 -3.47 -14.99 19.40
C ASP A 243 -3.38 -13.68 18.58
N LEU A 244 -2.58 -13.72 17.51
CA LEU A 244 -2.32 -12.55 16.66
C LEU A 244 -3.60 -11.95 16.07
N HIS A 245 -4.57 -12.79 15.68
CA HIS A 245 -5.82 -12.31 15.08
C HIS A 245 -6.64 -11.53 16.10
N SER A 246 -6.81 -12.08 17.31
CA SER A 246 -7.47 -11.39 18.43
C SER A 246 -6.79 -10.06 18.78
N ARG A 247 -5.44 -10.03 18.79
CA ARG A 247 -4.65 -8.81 19.06
C ARG A 247 -4.87 -7.75 17.98
N LEU A 248 -4.86 -8.13 16.69
CA LEU A 248 -5.10 -7.21 15.58
C LEU A 248 -6.53 -6.64 15.61
N HIS A 249 -7.54 -7.49 15.82
CA HIS A 249 -8.93 -7.05 15.93
C HIS A 249 -9.14 -6.03 17.06
N LEU A 250 -8.45 -6.25 18.19
CA LEU A 250 -8.48 -5.36 19.33
C LEU A 250 -7.82 -3.99 19.02
N LEU A 251 -6.73 -3.99 18.24
CA LEU A 251 -6.10 -2.76 17.74
C LEU A 251 -6.98 -2.01 16.74
N PHE A 252 -7.69 -2.72 15.85
CA PHE A 252 -8.63 -2.10 14.92
C PHE A 252 -9.78 -1.42 15.66
N ARG A 253 -10.37 -2.09 16.67
CA ARG A 253 -11.44 -1.50 17.49
C ARG A 253 -11.02 -0.22 18.23
N LYS A 254 -9.73 -0.06 18.54
CA LYS A 254 -9.16 1.13 19.17
C LYS A 254 -8.55 2.13 18.16
N ASN A 255 -8.70 1.87 16.86
CA ASN A 255 -8.17 2.67 15.76
C ASN A 255 -6.63 2.83 15.78
N CYS A 256 -5.89 1.84 16.31
CA CYS A 256 -4.44 1.84 16.42
C CYS A 256 -3.74 1.12 15.25
N TYR A 257 -3.99 1.58 14.02
CA TYR A 257 -3.55 0.90 12.80
C TYR A 257 -2.03 0.91 12.56
N GLN A 258 -1.33 1.98 12.92
CA GLN A 258 0.14 2.02 12.78
C GLN A 258 0.82 0.92 13.61
N LEU A 259 0.30 0.67 14.82
CA LEU A 259 0.80 -0.40 15.67
C LEU A 259 0.41 -1.77 15.14
N ALA A 260 -0.81 -1.91 14.59
CA ALA A 260 -1.22 -3.14 13.92
C ALA A 260 -0.28 -3.50 12.76
N LEU A 261 0.15 -2.51 11.97
CA LEU A 261 1.14 -2.70 10.90
C LEU A 261 2.52 -3.12 11.44
N GLN A 262 2.99 -2.53 12.54
CA GLN A 262 4.25 -2.94 13.19
C GLN A 262 4.18 -4.38 13.71
N LEU A 263 3.06 -4.73 14.38
CA LEU A 263 2.83 -6.08 14.89
C LEU A 263 2.78 -7.10 13.75
N ALA A 264 2.10 -6.79 12.66
CA ALA A 264 1.98 -7.68 11.50
C ALA A 264 3.32 -7.87 10.77
N LYS A 265 4.14 -6.80 10.66
CA LYS A 265 5.51 -6.89 10.13
C LYS A 265 6.41 -7.77 11.00
N LYS A 266 6.36 -7.61 12.34
CA LYS A 266 7.15 -8.41 13.29
C LYS A 266 6.83 -9.91 13.17
N ASN A 267 5.54 -10.24 13.05
CA ASN A 267 5.09 -11.63 12.92
C ASN A 267 5.19 -12.19 11.49
N ARG A 268 5.89 -11.49 10.56
CA ARG A 268 6.06 -11.90 9.15
C ARG A 268 4.73 -12.29 8.49
N THR A 269 3.68 -11.50 8.73
CA THR A 269 2.34 -11.74 8.17
C THR A 269 2.42 -11.75 6.64
N SER A 270 1.61 -12.61 6.00
CA SER A 270 1.53 -12.69 4.55
C SER A 270 1.18 -11.33 3.92
N LYS A 271 1.60 -11.10 2.67
CA LYS A 271 1.30 -9.87 1.93
C LYS A 271 -0.22 -9.61 1.84
N GLN A 272 -1.01 -10.68 1.72
CA GLN A 272 -2.48 -10.61 1.73
C GLN A 272 -3.02 -10.15 3.09
N GLY A 273 -2.50 -10.68 4.21
CA GLY A 273 -2.89 -10.20 5.55
C GLY A 273 -2.49 -8.74 5.79
N MET A 274 -1.34 -8.32 5.27
CA MET A 274 -0.92 -6.91 5.28
C MET A 274 -1.86 -6.01 4.47
N ALA A 275 -2.32 -6.48 3.30
CA ALA A 275 -3.26 -5.72 2.48
C ALA A 275 -4.61 -5.50 3.18
N GLU A 276 -5.12 -6.47 3.94
CA GLU A 276 -6.35 -6.29 4.73
C GLU A 276 -6.16 -5.23 5.83
N ILE A 277 -4.98 -5.18 6.48
CA ILE A 277 -4.66 -4.13 7.46
C ILE A 277 -4.63 -2.75 6.79
N PHE A 278 -3.99 -2.63 5.62
CA PHE A 278 -3.93 -1.38 4.87
C PHE A 278 -5.31 -0.93 4.39
N LYS A 279 -6.16 -1.86 3.94
CA LYS A 279 -7.56 -1.59 3.59
C LYS A 279 -8.33 -1.04 4.78
N GLN A 280 -8.31 -1.72 5.94
CA GLN A 280 -9.03 -1.23 7.13
C GLN A 280 -8.48 0.11 7.63
N PHE A 281 -7.17 0.33 7.51
CA PHE A 281 -6.57 1.61 7.84
C PHE A 281 -7.02 2.72 6.87
N GLY A 282 -7.05 2.45 5.56
CA GLY A 282 -7.56 3.34 4.54
C GLY A 282 -9.05 3.66 4.73
N ASP A 283 -9.87 2.67 5.10
CA ASP A 283 -11.30 2.84 5.37
C ASP A 283 -11.55 3.80 6.54
N HIS A 284 -10.79 3.63 7.62
CA HIS A 284 -10.85 4.53 8.78
C HIS A 284 -10.41 5.96 8.44
N LEU A 285 -9.32 6.12 7.68
CA LEU A 285 -8.84 7.43 7.24
C LEU A 285 -9.83 8.11 6.30
N TYR A 286 -10.46 7.35 5.41
CA TYR A 286 -11.50 7.84 4.52
C TYR A 286 -12.70 8.40 5.30
N VAL A 287 -13.20 7.68 6.31
CA VAL A 287 -14.29 8.17 7.19
C VAL A 287 -13.89 9.43 7.97
N LYS A 288 -12.59 9.61 8.24
CA LYS A 288 -12.04 10.83 8.86
C LYS A 288 -11.84 12.00 7.92
N ASN A 289 -12.16 11.86 6.63
CA ASN A 289 -11.87 12.83 5.57
C ASN A 289 -10.36 13.07 5.32
N GLU A 290 -9.49 12.16 5.75
CA GLU A 290 -8.06 12.21 5.44
C GLU A 290 -7.79 11.46 4.12
N TYR A 291 -8.29 12.00 3.01
CA TYR A 291 -8.34 11.29 1.73
C TYR A 291 -6.96 11.03 1.11
N GLU A 292 -6.01 11.96 1.27
CA GLU A 292 -4.65 11.82 0.74
C GLU A 292 -3.92 10.62 1.37
N THR A 293 -3.89 10.56 2.71
CA THR A 293 -3.24 9.48 3.43
C THR A 293 -3.99 8.16 3.28
N ALA A 294 -5.31 8.20 3.11
CA ALA A 294 -6.13 7.02 2.78
C ALA A 294 -5.74 6.45 1.41
N THR A 295 -5.58 7.31 0.39
CA THR A 295 -5.16 6.92 -0.96
C THR A 295 -3.80 6.22 -0.93
N ASP A 296 -2.83 6.78 -0.21
CA ASP A 296 -1.51 6.15 -0.04
C ASP A 296 -1.59 4.76 0.61
N GLN A 297 -2.55 4.51 1.50
CA GLN A 297 -2.75 3.17 2.05
C GLN A 297 -3.41 2.23 1.03
N TYR A 298 -4.41 2.71 0.28
CA TYR A 298 -5.05 1.90 -0.76
C TYR A 298 -4.07 1.52 -1.87
N CYS A 299 -3.15 2.40 -2.28
CA CYS A 299 -2.12 2.06 -3.27
C CYS A 299 -1.26 0.87 -2.82
N LYS A 300 -1.00 0.71 -1.51
CA LYS A 300 -0.24 -0.43 -0.97
C LYS A 300 -1.02 -1.75 -0.98
N THR A 301 -2.31 -1.72 -1.31
CA THR A 301 -3.17 -2.91 -1.43
C THR A 301 -3.30 -3.43 -2.86
N ILE A 302 -2.71 -2.73 -3.84
CA ILE A 302 -2.72 -3.12 -5.25
C ILE A 302 -2.14 -4.54 -5.40
N GLY A 303 -2.81 -5.36 -6.21
CA GLY A 303 -2.48 -6.77 -6.42
C GLY A 303 -3.16 -7.76 -5.45
N PHE A 304 -3.77 -7.27 -4.36
CA PHE A 304 -4.52 -8.11 -3.41
C PHE A 304 -5.97 -7.67 -3.25
N LEU A 305 -6.22 -6.36 -3.27
CA LEU A 305 -7.56 -5.78 -3.20
C LEU A 305 -8.08 -5.49 -4.60
N GLU A 306 -9.37 -5.77 -4.83
CA GLU A 306 -10.03 -5.46 -6.10
C GLU A 306 -10.10 -3.93 -6.33
N PRO A 307 -9.59 -3.40 -7.46
CA PRO A 307 -9.59 -1.96 -7.74
C PRO A 307 -10.98 -1.32 -7.68
N SER A 308 -12.03 -2.05 -8.08
CA SER A 308 -13.43 -1.61 -8.01
C SER A 308 -13.84 -1.09 -6.63
N TYR A 309 -13.28 -1.65 -5.55
CA TYR A 309 -13.59 -1.23 -4.18
C TYR A 309 -13.15 0.21 -3.92
N VAL A 310 -11.92 0.55 -4.34
CA VAL A 310 -11.33 1.87 -4.14
C VAL A 310 -11.93 2.87 -5.12
N ILE A 311 -12.13 2.47 -6.38
CA ILE A 311 -12.73 3.32 -7.42
C ILE A 311 -14.12 3.82 -7.00
N LYS A 312 -14.98 2.94 -6.45
CA LYS A 312 -16.32 3.32 -5.97
C LYS A 312 -16.29 4.38 -4.87
N LYS A 313 -15.24 4.42 -4.04
CA LYS A 313 -15.09 5.40 -2.96
C LYS A 313 -14.66 6.77 -3.46
N PHE A 314 -13.85 6.84 -4.51
CA PHE A 314 -13.30 8.10 -5.03
C PHE A 314 -13.93 8.55 -6.34
N LEU A 315 -15.08 7.98 -6.72
CA LEU A 315 -15.76 8.32 -7.98
C LEU A 315 -16.36 9.74 -7.98
N ASP A 316 -16.58 10.33 -6.81
CA ASP A 316 -17.08 11.71 -6.72
C ASP A 316 -16.10 12.69 -7.38
N SER A 317 -16.66 13.64 -8.11
CA SER A 317 -15.97 14.75 -8.76
C SER A 317 -15.00 15.52 -7.86
N GLN A 318 -15.24 15.57 -6.56
CA GLN A 318 -14.38 16.25 -5.59
C GLN A 318 -13.09 15.48 -5.29
N HIS A 319 -13.01 14.20 -5.64
CA HIS A 319 -11.89 13.30 -5.33
C HIS A 319 -11.16 12.78 -6.58
N ILE A 320 -11.35 13.44 -7.72
CA ILE A 320 -10.73 13.03 -9.00
C ILE A 320 -9.22 12.90 -8.86
N ASP A 321 -8.54 13.78 -8.11
CA ASP A 321 -7.08 13.69 -7.91
C ASP A 321 -6.65 12.42 -7.18
N HIS A 322 -7.38 12.03 -6.13
CA HIS A 322 -7.11 10.81 -5.37
C HIS A 322 -7.38 9.55 -6.22
N LEU A 323 -8.47 9.57 -6.99
CA LEU A 323 -8.78 8.50 -7.94
C LEU A 323 -7.72 8.38 -9.02
N THR A 324 -7.27 9.52 -9.57
CA THR A 324 -6.21 9.59 -10.59
C THR A 324 -4.93 8.96 -10.06
N ARG A 325 -4.49 9.35 -8.85
CA ARG A 325 -3.27 8.82 -8.23
C ARG A 325 -3.35 7.31 -8.01
N TYR A 326 -4.49 6.79 -7.55
CA TYR A 326 -4.68 5.35 -7.40
C TYR A 326 -4.60 4.60 -8.74
N LEU A 327 -5.24 5.12 -9.79
CA LEU A 327 -5.22 4.52 -11.12
C LEU A 327 -3.84 4.60 -11.79
N GLU A 328 -3.08 5.67 -11.55
CA GLU A 328 -1.66 5.80 -11.98
C GLU A 328 -0.78 4.71 -11.37
N GLU A 329 -0.88 4.49 -10.05
CA GLU A 329 -0.14 3.41 -9.37
C GLU A 329 -0.59 2.03 -9.86
N LEU A 330 -1.89 1.84 -10.15
CA LEU A 330 -2.40 0.60 -10.71
C LEU A 330 -1.80 0.29 -12.10
N HIS A 331 -1.64 1.32 -12.93
CA HIS A 331 -0.95 1.21 -14.21
C HIS A 331 0.55 0.95 -14.05
N ARG A 332 1.20 1.57 -13.06
CA ARG A 332 2.63 1.33 -12.77
C ARG A 332 2.91 -0.14 -12.42
N GLU A 333 2.00 -0.77 -11.68
CA GLU A 333 2.06 -2.20 -11.34
C GLU A 333 1.60 -3.13 -12.49
N LYS A 334 1.18 -2.59 -13.65
CA LYS A 334 0.70 -3.34 -14.83
C LYS A 334 -0.52 -4.23 -14.55
N LEU A 335 -1.33 -3.85 -13.57
CA LEU A 335 -2.57 -4.57 -13.20
C LEU A 335 -3.84 -3.82 -13.67
N ALA A 336 -3.66 -2.73 -14.42
CA ALA A 336 -4.76 -1.98 -15.00
C ALA A 336 -5.34 -2.70 -16.23
N ASN A 337 -6.66 -2.62 -16.39
CA ASN A 337 -7.38 -3.08 -17.58
C ASN A 337 -7.77 -1.88 -18.47
N THR A 338 -8.41 -2.17 -19.60
CA THR A 338 -8.93 -1.15 -20.53
C THR A 338 -9.87 -0.16 -19.84
N ASP A 339 -10.81 -0.64 -19.02
CA ASP A 339 -11.79 0.21 -18.33
C ASP A 339 -11.12 1.17 -17.34
N HIS A 340 -10.10 0.71 -16.61
CA HIS A 340 -9.28 1.53 -15.71
C HIS A 340 -8.50 2.59 -16.48
N THR A 341 -8.02 2.25 -17.69
CA THR A 341 -7.32 3.18 -18.59
C THR A 341 -8.28 4.27 -19.06
N THR A 342 -9.47 3.88 -19.53
CA THR A 342 -10.52 4.82 -19.94
C THR A 342 -10.95 5.72 -18.80
N LEU A 343 -11.12 5.16 -17.59
CA LEU A 343 -11.46 5.94 -16.41
C LEU A 343 -10.36 6.94 -16.04
N LEU A 344 -9.10 6.53 -16.08
CA LEU A 344 -7.95 7.40 -15.81
C LEU A 344 -7.86 8.55 -16.82
N LEU A 345 -8.02 8.26 -18.10
CA LEU A 345 -8.06 9.28 -19.15
C LEU A 345 -9.22 10.25 -18.95
N ASN A 346 -10.40 9.73 -18.61
CA ASN A 346 -11.55 10.56 -18.25
C ASN A 346 -11.25 11.44 -17.02
N CYS A 347 -10.55 10.93 -16.00
CA CYS A 347 -10.11 11.72 -14.85
C CYS A 347 -9.18 12.87 -15.28
N TYR A 348 -8.18 12.60 -16.13
CA TYR A 348 -7.28 13.65 -16.63
C TYR A 348 -8.01 14.73 -17.40
N THR A 349 -9.01 14.37 -18.22
CA THR A 349 -9.74 15.35 -19.03
C THR A 349 -10.52 16.36 -18.20
N LYS A 350 -10.94 15.99 -16.98
CA LYS A 350 -11.63 16.86 -16.03
C LYS A 350 -10.69 17.78 -15.24
N HIS A 351 -9.38 17.55 -15.30
CA HIS A 351 -8.40 18.32 -14.54
C HIS A 351 -8.03 19.64 -15.26
N PRO A 352 -7.78 20.76 -14.55
CA PRO A 352 -7.39 22.02 -15.18
C PRO A 352 -6.10 21.92 -16.00
N ASP A 353 -5.12 21.16 -15.48
CA ASP A 353 -3.81 20.91 -16.11
C ASP A 353 -3.80 19.62 -16.97
N ARG A 354 -4.93 19.33 -17.63
CA ARG A 354 -5.12 18.09 -18.40
C ARG A 354 -4.02 17.86 -19.42
N ILE A 355 -3.56 18.89 -20.13
CA ILE A 355 -2.58 18.75 -21.22
C ILE A 355 -1.24 18.23 -20.68
N ASN A 356 -0.73 18.81 -19.59
CA ASN A 356 0.55 18.37 -19.02
C ASN A 356 0.45 17.02 -18.32
N ARG A 357 -0.67 16.71 -17.68
CA ARG A 357 -0.87 15.39 -17.05
C ARG A 357 -1.07 14.28 -18.09
N LEU A 358 -1.91 14.51 -19.10
CA LEU A 358 -2.04 13.59 -20.24
C LEU A 358 -0.66 13.44 -20.88
N ALA A 359 0.06 14.54 -21.09
CA ALA A 359 1.40 14.49 -21.66
C ALA A 359 2.40 13.70 -20.82
N LYS A 360 2.47 13.93 -19.50
CA LYS A 360 3.35 13.17 -18.60
C LYS A 360 2.98 11.69 -18.57
N PHE A 361 1.70 11.37 -18.47
CA PHE A 361 1.20 10.00 -18.49
C PHE A 361 1.52 9.29 -19.81
N ILE A 362 1.46 10.04 -20.91
CA ILE A 362 1.67 9.55 -22.26
C ILE A 362 3.16 9.49 -22.64
N GLY A 363 4.08 10.00 -21.81
CA GLY A 363 5.50 10.12 -22.18
C GLY A 363 5.73 11.20 -23.26
N LEU A 364 4.84 12.18 -23.37
CA LEU A 364 4.93 13.25 -24.36
C LEU A 364 6.18 14.15 -24.18
N ASN A 365 6.80 14.14 -23.00
CA ASN A 365 7.98 14.95 -22.64
C ASN A 365 9.28 14.13 -22.51
N GLU A 366 9.45 13.06 -23.28
CA GLU A 366 10.76 12.39 -23.37
C GLU A 366 11.72 13.14 -24.30
N THR A 367 12.31 14.19 -23.77
CA THR A 367 13.65 14.66 -24.15
C THR A 367 14.55 14.64 -22.92
N SER A 368 14.75 13.48 -22.29
CA SER A 368 16.01 13.18 -21.59
C SER A 368 16.06 11.70 -21.16
N PRO A 369 17.06 10.92 -21.61
CA PRO A 369 17.33 9.60 -21.06
C PRO A 369 18.14 9.78 -19.77
N SER A 370 17.48 10.04 -18.64
CA SER A 370 18.11 9.96 -17.32
C SER A 370 17.10 10.16 -16.21
N THR A 371 16.31 9.13 -15.91
CA THR A 371 16.01 8.63 -14.57
C THR A 371 14.96 7.52 -14.70
N SER A 372 15.01 6.57 -13.79
CA SER A 372 14.27 5.32 -13.75
C SER A 372 12.76 5.51 -13.62
N ASP A 373 12.08 5.95 -14.68
CA ASP A 373 10.62 6.01 -14.74
C ASP A 373 10.12 5.06 -15.82
N VAL A 374 9.34 4.09 -15.36
CA VAL A 374 8.80 2.96 -16.12
C VAL A 374 7.92 3.48 -17.24
N GLU A 375 8.25 3.13 -18.49
CA GLU A 375 7.35 3.26 -19.65
C GLU A 375 5.99 2.64 -19.30
N LEU A 376 5.01 3.50 -19.04
CA LEU A 376 3.63 3.08 -18.86
C LEU A 376 3.12 2.65 -20.24
N SER A 377 3.12 1.34 -20.51
CA SER A 377 2.56 0.78 -21.74
C SER A 377 1.04 0.87 -21.71
N PHE A 378 0.46 1.99 -22.11
CA PHE A 378 -0.98 2.11 -22.34
C PHE A 378 -1.26 2.08 -23.85
N ASP A 379 -2.46 1.64 -24.21
CA ASP A 379 -2.87 1.53 -25.61
C ASP A 379 -3.20 2.94 -26.16
N VAL A 380 -2.30 3.44 -27.01
CA VAL A 380 -2.42 4.74 -27.69
C VAL A 380 -3.73 4.84 -28.47
N ASP A 381 -4.18 3.73 -29.06
CA ASP A 381 -5.39 3.72 -29.86
C ASP A 381 -6.62 3.94 -28.98
N ILE A 382 -6.65 3.34 -27.78
CA ILE A 382 -7.71 3.58 -26.78
C ILE A 382 -7.69 5.02 -26.29
N ALA A 383 -6.50 5.58 -26.04
CA ALA A 383 -6.38 6.97 -25.59
C ALA A 383 -6.96 7.96 -26.61
N ILE A 384 -6.64 7.78 -27.89
CA ILE A 384 -7.19 8.61 -28.97
C ILE A 384 -8.72 8.47 -29.04
N ASP A 385 -9.26 7.26 -28.93
CA ASP A 385 -10.70 7.02 -29.03
C ASP A 385 -11.46 7.61 -27.84
N VAL A 386 -10.92 7.51 -26.63
CA VAL A 386 -11.51 8.12 -25.43
C VAL A 386 -11.49 9.64 -25.52
N CYS A 387 -10.37 10.24 -25.93
CA CYS A 387 -10.29 11.68 -26.16
C CYS A 387 -11.32 12.13 -27.21
N ARG A 388 -11.47 11.38 -28.30
CA ARG A 388 -12.48 11.67 -29.34
C ARG A 388 -13.91 11.56 -28.80
N GLN A 389 -14.25 10.52 -28.03
CA GLN A 389 -15.58 10.31 -27.44
C GLN A 389 -15.96 11.43 -26.46
N ALA A 390 -14.98 11.95 -25.72
CA ALA A 390 -15.17 13.05 -24.79
C ALA A 390 -15.09 14.45 -25.46
N ASN A 391 -15.09 14.51 -26.80
CA ASN A 391 -15.03 15.73 -27.62
C ASN A 391 -13.75 16.56 -27.50
N TYR A 392 -12.66 15.98 -26.98
CA TYR A 392 -11.33 16.60 -26.91
C TYR A 392 -10.56 16.35 -28.21
N PHE A 393 -11.04 16.93 -29.31
CA PHE A 393 -10.52 16.65 -30.65
C PHE A 393 -9.09 17.13 -30.85
N ASP A 394 -8.71 18.28 -30.29
CA ASP A 394 -7.36 18.84 -30.46
C ASP A 394 -6.30 17.98 -29.78
N GLU A 395 -6.61 17.47 -28.58
CA GLU A 395 -5.77 16.54 -27.84
C GLU A 395 -5.65 15.18 -28.57
N ALA A 396 -6.78 14.64 -29.07
CA ALA A 396 -6.78 13.41 -29.85
C ALA A 396 -5.96 13.54 -31.15
N LEU A 397 -5.99 14.71 -31.80
CA LEU A 397 -5.19 15.01 -32.99
C LEU A 397 -3.70 15.11 -32.66
N ALA A 398 -3.33 15.78 -31.56
CA ALA A 398 -1.93 15.87 -31.12
C ALA A 398 -1.34 14.48 -30.84
N LEU A 399 -2.11 13.61 -30.18
CA LEU A 399 -1.72 12.22 -29.94
C LEU A 399 -1.59 11.42 -31.23
N SER A 400 -2.60 11.49 -32.10
CA SER A 400 -2.60 10.76 -33.37
C SER A 400 -1.40 11.14 -34.25
N ALA A 401 -1.06 12.43 -34.30
CA ALA A 401 0.09 12.93 -35.05
C ALA A 401 1.42 12.46 -34.46
N LYS A 402 1.57 12.50 -33.13
CA LYS A 402 2.81 12.07 -32.45
C LYS A 402 3.10 10.59 -32.62
N TYR A 403 2.10 9.72 -32.47
CA TYR A 403 2.26 8.27 -32.55
C TYR A 403 2.03 7.70 -33.96
N ARG A 404 1.99 8.56 -34.98
CA ARG A 404 1.82 8.18 -36.40
C ARG A 404 0.57 7.33 -36.64
N ARG A 405 -0.51 7.61 -35.91
CA ARG A 405 -1.85 7.05 -36.16
C ARG A 405 -2.58 7.89 -37.21
N HIS A 406 -2.07 7.83 -38.44
CA HIS A 406 -2.51 8.68 -39.55
C HIS A 406 -4.01 8.53 -39.87
N ASP A 407 -4.51 7.29 -39.89
CA ASP A 407 -5.93 6.99 -40.14
C ASP A 407 -6.83 7.68 -39.12
N LYS A 408 -6.52 7.58 -37.82
CA LYS A 408 -7.28 8.23 -36.75
C LYS A 408 -7.22 9.75 -36.84
N TYR A 409 -6.05 10.33 -37.13
CA TYR A 409 -5.91 11.78 -37.30
C TYR A 409 -6.85 12.31 -38.39
N ILE A 410 -6.80 11.68 -39.57
CA ILE A 410 -7.58 12.09 -40.74
C ILE A 410 -9.07 11.90 -40.48
N LYS A 411 -9.44 10.77 -39.86
CA LYS A 411 -10.82 10.50 -39.45
C LYS A 411 -11.38 11.59 -38.54
N ILE A 412 -10.62 12.01 -37.52
CA ILE A 412 -11.04 13.07 -36.59
C ILE A 412 -11.21 14.41 -37.33
N GLN A 413 -10.30 14.75 -38.24
CA GLN A 413 -10.41 16.00 -39.02
C GLN A 413 -11.64 16.01 -39.92
N ILE A 414 -11.94 14.89 -40.58
CA ILE A 414 -13.02 14.79 -41.57
C ILE A 414 -14.39 14.63 -40.89
N GLU A 415 -14.53 13.70 -39.95
CA GLU A 415 -15.82 13.36 -39.35
C GLU A 415 -16.23 14.30 -38.22
N ASN A 416 -15.27 14.71 -37.37
CA ASN A 416 -15.57 15.49 -36.17
C ASN A 416 -15.37 17.00 -36.38
N LYS A 417 -14.19 17.43 -36.86
CA LYS A 417 -13.90 18.87 -37.04
C LYS A 417 -14.39 19.42 -38.38
N LYS A 418 -14.63 18.55 -39.38
CA LYS A 418 -14.97 18.92 -40.77
C LYS A 418 -13.98 19.90 -41.39
N ASP A 419 -12.71 19.80 -41.00
CA ASP A 419 -11.61 20.65 -41.48
C ASP A 419 -10.85 19.89 -42.58
N TYR A 420 -11.42 19.93 -43.79
CA TYR A 420 -10.89 19.20 -44.96
C TYR A 420 -9.53 19.75 -45.42
N ASP A 421 -9.31 21.07 -45.29
CA ASP A 421 -8.04 21.72 -45.65
C ASP A 421 -6.88 21.21 -44.79
N LYS A 422 -7.06 21.11 -43.48
CA LYS A 422 -6.02 20.54 -42.60
C LYS A 422 -5.83 19.05 -42.83
N ALA A 423 -6.89 18.31 -43.14
CA ALA A 423 -6.78 16.90 -43.49
C ALA A 423 -5.90 16.70 -44.74
N LEU A 424 -6.15 17.47 -45.81
CA LEU A 424 -5.34 17.43 -47.03
C LEU A 424 -3.90 17.89 -46.79
N THR A 425 -3.71 18.96 -46.01
CA THR A 425 -2.37 19.45 -45.63
C THR A 425 -1.58 18.37 -44.88
N TYR A 426 -2.24 17.63 -43.99
CA TYR A 426 -1.60 16.53 -43.27
C TYR A 426 -1.27 15.36 -44.19
N ILE A 427 -2.20 14.95 -45.07
CA ILE A 427 -1.97 13.87 -46.06
C ILE A 427 -0.77 14.20 -46.96
N GLN A 428 -0.57 15.47 -47.33
CA GLN A 428 0.57 15.90 -48.12
C GLN A 428 1.93 15.63 -47.45
N THR A 429 1.98 15.53 -46.12
CA THR A 429 3.21 15.24 -45.38
C THR A 429 3.50 13.74 -45.23
N LEU A 430 2.55 12.88 -45.60
CA LEU A 430 2.66 11.44 -45.44
C LEU A 430 3.48 10.79 -46.56
N LYS A 431 3.97 9.58 -46.29
CA LYS A 431 4.58 8.73 -47.31
C LYS A 431 3.52 8.22 -48.27
N PHE A 432 3.95 7.78 -49.46
CA PHE A 432 3.08 7.31 -50.51
C PHE A 432 2.04 6.27 -50.04
N ASP A 433 2.47 5.21 -49.34
CA ASP A 433 1.57 4.13 -48.91
C ASP A 433 0.49 4.63 -47.93
N ASP A 434 0.88 5.42 -46.94
CA ASP A 434 -0.02 6.01 -45.93
C ASP A 434 -1.00 7.01 -46.57
N ALA A 435 -0.50 7.83 -47.51
CA ALA A 435 -1.31 8.79 -48.23
C ALA A 435 -2.33 8.10 -49.15
N LEU A 436 -1.91 7.05 -49.88
CA LEU A 436 -2.79 6.27 -50.74
C LEU A 436 -3.89 5.58 -49.93
N GLN A 437 -3.55 4.99 -48.78
CA GLN A 437 -4.52 4.38 -47.89
C GLN A 437 -5.53 5.41 -47.35
N ALA A 438 -5.07 6.63 -47.03
CA ALA A 438 -5.95 7.73 -46.66
C ALA A 438 -6.93 8.11 -47.79
N PHE A 439 -6.49 8.16 -49.04
CA PHE A 439 -7.37 8.41 -50.18
C PHE A 439 -8.37 7.26 -50.42
N ARG A 440 -7.98 6.01 -50.19
CA ARG A 440 -8.92 4.88 -50.29
C ARG A 440 -10.03 4.96 -49.26
N ASN A 441 -9.69 5.29 -48.02
CA ASN A 441 -10.64 5.35 -46.91
C ASN A 441 -11.51 6.61 -46.97
N TYR A 442 -10.91 7.76 -47.25
CA TYR A 442 -11.55 9.07 -47.07
C TYR A 442 -11.67 9.91 -48.36
N GLY A 443 -11.10 9.43 -49.48
CA GLY A 443 -11.05 10.19 -50.74
C GLY A 443 -12.40 10.54 -51.31
N LYS A 444 -13.43 9.68 -51.15
CA LYS A 444 -14.81 10.00 -51.57
C LYS A 444 -15.36 11.25 -50.88
N SER A 445 -15.11 11.38 -49.58
CA SER A 445 -15.53 12.54 -48.79
C SER A 445 -14.72 13.78 -49.15
N LEU A 446 -13.40 13.63 -49.32
CA LEU A 446 -12.50 14.72 -49.68
C LEU A 446 -12.80 15.28 -51.08
N ILE A 447 -13.02 14.42 -52.07
CA ILE A 447 -13.38 14.83 -53.44
C ILE A 447 -14.76 15.48 -53.49
N LYS A 448 -15.71 15.03 -52.66
CA LYS A 448 -17.05 15.62 -52.63
C LYS A 448 -17.03 17.07 -52.13
N GLU A 449 -16.26 17.36 -51.08
CA GLU A 449 -16.24 18.68 -50.44
C GLU A 449 -15.16 19.61 -51.03
N GLN A 450 -14.00 19.06 -51.40
CA GLN A 450 -12.86 19.79 -51.97
C GLN A 450 -12.29 19.09 -53.23
N PRO A 451 -13.03 19.04 -54.34
CA PRO A 451 -12.65 18.30 -55.55
C PRO A 451 -11.31 18.77 -56.14
N ILE A 452 -11.11 20.08 -56.27
CA ILE A 452 -9.92 20.67 -56.91
C ILE A 452 -8.65 20.39 -56.09
N LEU A 453 -8.66 20.65 -54.79
CA LEU A 453 -7.49 20.48 -53.92
C LEU A 453 -7.13 19.00 -53.76
N THR A 454 -8.13 18.13 -53.61
CA THR A 454 -7.93 16.69 -53.49
C THR A 454 -7.32 16.11 -54.77
N THR A 455 -7.80 16.53 -55.94
CA THR A 455 -7.26 16.11 -57.24
C THR A 455 -5.83 16.59 -57.44
N LYS A 456 -5.52 17.84 -57.05
CA LYS A 456 -4.16 18.37 -57.07
C LYS A 456 -3.21 17.54 -56.21
N LEU A 457 -3.65 17.12 -55.02
CA LEU A 457 -2.84 16.32 -54.10
C LEU A 457 -2.63 14.89 -54.62
N LEU A 458 -3.66 14.27 -55.22
CA LEU A 458 -3.54 12.97 -55.89
C LEU A 458 -2.48 12.98 -57.00
N LYS A 459 -2.38 14.07 -57.76
CA LYS A 459 -1.33 14.26 -58.77
C LYS A 459 0.06 14.38 -58.16
N GLN A 460 0.18 14.88 -56.93
CA GLN A 460 1.46 15.05 -56.25
C GLN A 460 2.01 13.75 -55.62
N LEU A 461 1.22 12.67 -55.59
CA LEU A 461 1.64 11.38 -55.02
C LEU A 461 2.81 10.74 -55.76
N ASN A 462 3.04 11.07 -57.04
CA ASN A 462 4.19 10.65 -57.85
C ASN A 462 4.65 9.18 -57.60
N PRO A 463 3.79 8.18 -57.90
CA PRO A 463 4.12 6.77 -57.69
C PRO A 463 5.30 6.32 -58.56
N THR A 464 6.09 5.38 -58.04
CA THR A 464 7.10 4.67 -58.85
C THR A 464 6.43 3.64 -59.79
N PRO A 465 7.06 3.24 -60.92
CA PRO A 465 6.48 2.26 -61.84
C PRO A 465 6.03 0.95 -61.15
N GLN A 466 6.79 0.49 -60.17
CA GLN A 466 6.47 -0.71 -59.38
C GLN A 466 5.20 -0.53 -58.55
N GLN A 467 5.01 0.65 -57.94
CA GLN A 467 3.82 0.97 -57.15
C GLN A 467 2.57 1.15 -58.04
N ILE A 468 2.73 1.65 -59.26
CA ILE A 468 1.62 1.77 -60.23
C ILE A 468 1.04 0.39 -60.52
N GLU A 469 1.89 -0.60 -60.77
CA GLU A 469 1.48 -1.98 -61.06
C GLU A 469 0.87 -2.67 -59.84
N GLN A 470 1.52 -2.56 -58.68
CA GLN A 470 1.05 -3.20 -57.43
C GLN A 470 -0.29 -2.65 -56.95
N GLU A 471 -0.49 -1.33 -57.03
CA GLU A 471 -1.68 -0.66 -56.50
C GLU A 471 -2.76 -0.39 -57.58
N GLN A 472 -2.52 -0.86 -58.81
CA GLN A 472 -3.41 -0.72 -59.98
C GLN A 472 -3.84 0.73 -60.22
N LEU A 473 -2.88 1.65 -60.23
CA LEU A 473 -3.14 3.08 -60.43
C LEU A 473 -3.17 3.43 -61.93
N PRO A 474 -4.05 4.35 -62.38
CA PRO A 474 -5.04 5.12 -61.62
C PRO A 474 -6.40 4.42 -61.41
N GLU A 475 -6.59 3.22 -61.97
CA GLU A 475 -7.89 2.53 -62.06
C GLU A 475 -8.55 2.31 -60.69
N SER A 476 -7.77 1.90 -59.69
CA SER A 476 -8.26 1.68 -58.33
C SER A 476 -8.85 2.93 -57.66
N LEU A 477 -8.54 4.13 -58.16
CA LEU A 477 -9.00 5.41 -57.63
C LEU A 477 -10.14 6.06 -58.44
N ILE A 478 -10.52 5.51 -59.60
CA ILE A 478 -11.59 6.07 -60.45
C ILE A 478 -12.91 6.21 -59.66
N ASN A 479 -13.23 5.20 -58.84
CA ASN A 479 -14.42 5.17 -57.99
C ASN A 479 -14.47 6.26 -56.91
N LEU A 480 -13.41 7.02 -56.69
CA LEU A 480 -13.42 8.17 -55.78
C LEU A 480 -14.14 9.38 -56.41
N PHE A 481 -14.21 9.46 -57.73
CA PHE A 481 -14.70 10.61 -58.48
C PHE A 481 -16.15 10.47 -59.00
N MET A 482 -16.97 9.56 -58.46
CA MET A 482 -18.29 9.19 -59.04
C MET A 482 -19.27 10.35 -59.31
N ASN A 483 -19.03 11.57 -58.80
CA ASN A 483 -19.84 12.76 -59.06
C ASN A 483 -19.03 13.99 -59.56
N ASN A 484 -17.74 13.82 -59.89
CA ASN A 484 -16.83 14.90 -60.29
C ASN A 484 -16.08 14.50 -61.58
N PRO A 485 -16.76 14.55 -62.75
CA PRO A 485 -16.21 14.05 -64.01
C PRO A 485 -15.10 14.93 -64.58
N ASP A 486 -15.14 16.25 -64.34
CA ASP A 486 -14.11 17.17 -64.81
C ASP A 486 -12.78 16.94 -64.09
N GLU A 487 -12.82 16.73 -62.78
CA GLU A 487 -11.65 16.40 -61.97
C GLU A 487 -11.11 15.00 -62.24
N LEU A 488 -11.99 14.02 -62.51
CA LEU A 488 -11.59 12.70 -62.95
C LEU A 488 -10.83 12.79 -64.27
N LEU A 489 -11.38 13.53 -65.25
CA LEU A 489 -10.73 13.75 -66.53
C LEU A 489 -9.36 14.42 -66.35
N ASP A 490 -9.27 15.46 -65.52
CA ASP A 490 -8.03 16.18 -65.21
C ASP A 490 -6.97 15.27 -64.53
N TYR A 491 -7.39 14.33 -63.68
CA TYR A 491 -6.51 13.34 -63.07
C TYR A 491 -6.03 12.28 -64.07
N LEU A 492 -6.92 11.72 -64.87
CA LEU A 492 -6.58 10.69 -65.86
C LEU A 492 -5.70 11.24 -66.99
N GLU A 493 -5.96 12.46 -67.46
CA GLU A 493 -5.07 13.14 -68.42
C GLU A 493 -3.66 13.35 -67.87
N TYR A 494 -3.54 13.67 -66.57
CA TYR A 494 -2.24 13.76 -65.90
C TYR A 494 -1.56 12.39 -65.84
N ALA A 495 -2.28 11.34 -65.48
CA ALA A 495 -1.76 9.98 -65.41
C ALA A 495 -1.23 9.49 -66.77
N VAL A 496 -1.97 9.72 -67.87
CA VAL A 496 -1.51 9.35 -69.22
C VAL A 496 -0.24 10.09 -69.65
N LYS A 497 -0.03 11.32 -69.16
CA LYS A 497 1.16 12.11 -69.47
C LYS A 497 2.39 11.70 -68.66
N GLN A 498 2.20 11.25 -67.42
CA GLN A 498 3.30 11.03 -66.47
C GLN A 498 3.65 9.55 -66.24
N TYR A 499 2.69 8.64 -66.37
CA TYR A 499 2.92 7.22 -66.11
C TYR A 499 3.46 6.52 -67.36
N PRO A 500 4.34 5.50 -67.20
CA PRO A 500 4.82 4.73 -68.34
C PRO A 500 3.65 4.05 -69.05
N LYS A 501 3.55 4.21 -70.37
CA LYS A 501 2.43 3.68 -71.17
C LYS A 501 2.20 2.17 -70.97
N ASP A 502 3.23 1.42 -70.60
CA ASP A 502 3.16 -0.04 -70.37
C ASP A 502 2.39 -0.47 -69.13
N HIS A 503 2.13 0.46 -68.22
CA HIS A 503 1.46 0.18 -66.95
C HIS A 503 0.04 0.76 -66.90
N LEU A 504 -0.44 1.38 -67.98
CA LEU A 504 -1.80 1.92 -68.10
C LEU A 504 -2.71 0.89 -68.79
N ALA A 505 -3.81 0.54 -68.11
CA ALA A 505 -4.85 -0.33 -68.66
C ALA A 505 -5.68 0.38 -69.73
N THR A 506 -6.23 -0.38 -70.69
CA THR A 506 -7.11 0.14 -71.74
C THR A 506 -8.36 0.83 -71.17
N THR A 507 -8.86 0.35 -70.02
CA THR A 507 -10.01 0.92 -69.29
C THR A 507 -9.82 2.40 -68.94
N VAL A 508 -8.59 2.85 -68.73
CA VAL A 508 -8.27 4.26 -68.48
C VAL A 508 -8.54 5.11 -69.71
N TYR A 509 -8.12 4.64 -70.89
CA TYR A 509 -8.34 5.33 -72.16
C TYR A 509 -9.82 5.34 -72.54
N ASP A 510 -10.53 4.21 -72.32
CA ASP A 510 -11.97 4.11 -72.54
C ASP A 510 -12.74 5.11 -71.67
N THR A 511 -12.37 5.22 -70.39
CA THR A 511 -12.99 6.17 -69.45
C THR A 511 -12.71 7.62 -69.86
N ILE A 512 -11.49 7.95 -70.31
CA ILE A 512 -11.18 9.29 -70.83
C ILE A 512 -12.02 9.60 -72.07
N LEU A 513 -12.13 8.66 -73.02
CA LEU A 513 -12.93 8.84 -74.22
C LEU A 513 -14.41 9.05 -73.88
N GLU A 514 -14.96 8.27 -72.96
CA GLU A 514 -16.34 8.42 -72.51
C GLU A 514 -16.56 9.82 -71.89
N LEU A 515 -15.68 10.27 -71.01
CA LEU A 515 -15.76 11.59 -70.38
C LEU A 515 -15.63 12.73 -71.40
N LEU A 516 -14.71 12.62 -72.36
CA LEU A 516 -14.54 13.62 -73.43
C LEU A 516 -15.77 13.66 -74.36
N LEU A 517 -16.36 12.51 -74.71
CA LEU A 517 -17.58 12.45 -75.51
C LEU A 517 -18.78 13.03 -74.75
N GLN A 518 -18.91 12.74 -73.45
CA GLN A 518 -19.93 13.37 -72.61
C GLN A 518 -19.74 14.89 -72.53
N LYS A 519 -18.49 15.36 -72.45
CA LYS A 519 -18.16 16.80 -72.43
C LYS A 519 -18.44 17.47 -73.77
N TYR A 520 -18.12 16.82 -74.89
CA TYR A 520 -18.44 17.27 -76.24
C TYR A 520 -19.95 17.42 -76.45
N ASN A 521 -20.74 16.42 -76.02
CA ASN A 521 -22.20 16.46 -76.13
C ASN A 521 -22.86 17.55 -75.27
N LYS A 522 -22.23 17.97 -74.17
CA LYS A 522 -22.75 19.01 -73.27
C LYS A 522 -22.32 20.42 -73.65
N THR A 523 -21.25 20.59 -74.44
CA THR A 523 -20.66 21.90 -74.71
C THR A 523 -21.28 22.53 -75.97
N ASN A 524 -21.85 23.73 -75.83
CA ASN A 524 -22.47 24.48 -76.95
C ASN A 524 -21.50 25.46 -77.65
N ASP A 525 -20.27 25.60 -77.17
CA ASP A 525 -19.24 26.45 -77.79
C ASP A 525 -18.49 25.68 -78.88
N LYS A 526 -18.55 26.20 -80.11
CA LYS A 526 -17.88 25.64 -81.28
C LYS A 526 -16.36 25.52 -81.10
N LYS A 527 -15.72 26.49 -80.44
CA LYS A 527 -14.26 26.49 -80.25
C LYS A 527 -13.79 25.43 -79.25
N GLU A 528 -14.55 25.22 -78.18
CA GLU A 528 -14.26 24.16 -77.21
C GLU A 528 -14.59 22.78 -77.79
N ASN A 529 -15.66 22.66 -78.59
CA ASN A 529 -15.93 21.41 -79.31
C ASN A 529 -14.83 21.06 -80.32
N ASP A 530 -14.28 22.04 -81.04
CA ASP A 530 -13.14 21.80 -81.93
C ASP A 530 -11.89 21.36 -81.15
N ARG A 531 -11.65 21.90 -79.95
CA ARG A 531 -10.55 21.46 -79.06
C ARG A 531 -10.74 20.03 -78.57
N ILE A 532 -11.92 19.72 -78.05
CA ILE A 532 -12.26 18.37 -77.55
C ILE A 532 -12.19 17.35 -78.69
N SER A 533 -12.70 17.70 -79.88
CA SER A 533 -12.63 16.82 -81.06
C SER A 533 -11.18 16.53 -81.47
N ASN A 534 -10.29 17.53 -81.40
CA ASN A 534 -8.87 17.33 -81.68
C ASN A 534 -8.18 16.47 -80.60
N GLN A 535 -8.56 16.60 -79.33
CA GLN A 535 -8.06 15.74 -78.25
C GLN A 535 -8.50 14.29 -78.45
N ILE A 536 -9.77 14.03 -78.77
CA ILE A 536 -10.31 12.69 -79.07
C ILE A 536 -9.55 12.06 -80.26
N LEU A 537 -9.35 12.80 -81.35
CA LEU A 537 -8.61 12.33 -82.52
C LEU A 537 -7.13 12.05 -82.21
N THR A 538 -6.55 12.74 -81.24
CA THR A 538 -5.17 12.50 -80.81
C THR A 538 -5.07 11.24 -79.95
N LEU A 539 -6.05 11.01 -79.07
CA LEU A 539 -6.12 9.79 -78.25
C LEU A 539 -6.32 8.53 -79.12
N LEU A 540 -7.21 8.60 -80.12
CA LEU A 540 -7.49 7.48 -81.04
C LEU A 540 -6.32 7.12 -81.98
N LYS A 541 -5.36 8.03 -82.16
CA LYS A 541 -4.13 7.78 -82.91
C LYS A 541 -3.05 7.08 -82.08
N ASP A 542 -3.21 6.99 -80.76
CA ASP A 542 -2.26 6.30 -79.89
C ASP A 542 -2.45 4.78 -79.99
N SER A 543 -1.35 4.05 -80.15
CA SER A 543 -1.33 2.62 -80.55
C SER A 543 -1.80 1.64 -79.47
N LYS A 544 -2.30 2.14 -78.34
CA LYS A 544 -2.91 1.34 -77.25
C LYS A 544 -4.42 1.52 -77.12
N VAL A 545 -4.99 2.46 -77.89
CA VAL A 545 -6.45 2.69 -77.98
C VAL A 545 -7.05 1.89 -79.13
N ASN A 546 -6.24 1.55 -80.15
CA ASN A 546 -6.50 0.48 -81.14
C ASN A 546 -5.77 -0.79 -80.72
#